data_AF-A0A917JIC3-F1
#
_entry.id   AF-A0A917JIC3-F1
#
_cell.length_a   1.000
_cell.length_b   1.000
_cell.length_c   1.000
_cell.angle_alpha   90.00
_cell.angle_beta   90.00
_cell.angle_gamma   90.00
#
_symmetry.space_group_name_H-M   'P 1'
#
loop_
_entity.id
_entity.type
_entity.pdbx_description
1 polymer ?
#
loop_
_entity_poly.entity_id
_entity_poly.type
_entity_poly.pdbx_seq_one_letter_code
_entity_poly.pdbx_strand_id
1 'polypeptide(L)' 'MYKKWIEFTEQKPYATIVIIAIIGSVIGITIEYLLNKNFNGNGFYVTLIFVFGQIILIKRKQKRQKNSKPRK' A
#
# COMPACT_ATOMS: atom_id res chain seq x y z
N MET A 1 -19.72 -4.13 4.56
CA MET A 1 -18.87 -3.87 3.37
C MET A 1 -17.38 -4.15 3.57
N TYR A 2 -16.78 -3.83 4.72
CA TYR A 2 -15.36 -4.08 5.05
C TYR A 2 -14.88 -5.55 4.87
N LYS A 3 -15.71 -6.55 5.20
CA LYS A 3 -15.34 -7.97 5.08
C LYS A 3 -15.01 -8.39 3.64
N LYS A 4 -15.79 -7.91 2.65
CA LYS A 4 -15.52 -8.17 1.22
C LYS A 4 -14.19 -7.54 0.76
N TRP A 5 -13.84 -6.40 1.35
CA TRP A 5 -12.58 -5.73 1.05
C TRP A 5 -11.39 -6.54 1.56
N ILE A 6 -11.47 -7.05 2.80
CA ILE A 6 -10.44 -7.96 3.34
C ILE A 6 -10.28 -9.19 2.45
N GLU A 7 -11.38 -9.82 2.10
CA GLU A 7 -11.38 -11.04 1.29
C GLU A 7 -10.74 -10.78 -0.08
N PHE A 8 -11.04 -9.64 -0.70
CA PHE A 8 -10.38 -9.18 -1.92
C PHE A 8 -8.88 -8.95 -1.73
N THR A 9 -8.46 -8.32 -0.63
CA THR A 9 -7.02 -8.10 -0.35
C THR A 9 -6.25 -9.39 -0.10
N GLU A 10 -6.91 -10.43 0.38
CA GLU A 10 -6.29 -11.74 0.61
C GLU A 10 -6.24 -12.57 -0.66
N GLN A 11 -7.27 -12.50 -1.52
CA GLN A 11 -7.30 -13.21 -2.79
C GLN A 11 -6.40 -12.58 -3.87
N LYS A 12 -6.33 -11.24 -3.93
CA LYS A 12 -5.60 -10.50 -4.98
C LYS A 12 -4.62 -9.48 -4.39
N PRO A 13 -3.57 -9.91 -3.67
CA PRO A 13 -2.66 -9.01 -2.96
C PRO A 13 -1.93 -8.02 -3.89
N TYR A 14 -1.57 -8.43 -5.11
CA TYR A 14 -0.90 -7.53 -6.07
C TYR A 14 -1.84 -6.45 -6.62
N ALA A 15 -3.10 -6.78 -6.89
CA ALA A 15 -4.08 -5.78 -7.33
C ALA A 15 -4.36 -4.76 -6.22
N THR A 16 -4.39 -5.20 -4.97
CA THR A 16 -4.49 -4.31 -3.80
C THR A 16 -3.32 -3.34 -3.72
N ILE A 17 -2.08 -3.79 -3.94
CA ILE A 17 -0.90 -2.91 -3.94
C ILE A 17 -1.07 -1.82 -5.01
N VAL A 18 -1.51 -2.17 -6.22
CA VAL A 18 -1.72 -1.20 -7.31
C VAL A 18 -2.81 -0.18 -6.96
N ILE A 19 -3.94 -0.63 -6.41
CA ILE A 19 -5.04 0.25 -6.00
C ILE A 19 -4.56 1.22 -4.92
N ILE A 20 -3.86 0.73 -3.90
CA ILE A 20 -3.37 1.60 -2.82
C ILE A 20 -2.27 2.54 -3.34
N ALA A 21 -1.42 2.10 -4.27
CA ALA A 21 -0.41 2.96 -4.89
C ALA A 21 -1.05 4.11 -5.68
N ILE A 22 -2.10 3.84 -6.45
CA ILE A 22 -2.85 4.88 -7.18
C ILE A 22 -3.49 5.87 -6.19
N ILE A 23 -4.22 5.36 -5.18
CA ILE A 23 -4.87 6.21 -4.18
C ILE A 23 -3.85 7.04 -3.41
N GLY A 24 -2.76 6.42 -2.97
CA GLY A 24 -1.68 7.07 -2.24
C GLY A 24 -0.98 8.15 -3.08
N SER A 25 -0.78 7.90 -4.38
CA SER A 25 -0.22 8.89 -5.30
C SER A 25 -1.13 10.10 -5.47
N VAL A 26 -2.44 9.88 -5.69
CA VAL A 26 -3.42 10.97 -5.81
C VAL A 26 -3.44 11.82 -4.52
N ILE A 27 -3.47 11.17 -3.35
CA ILE A 27 -3.44 11.87 -2.06
C ILE A 27 -2.13 12.64 -1.88
N GLY A 28 -0.98 12.02 -2.17
CA GLY A 28 0.34 12.66 -2.05
C GLY A 28 0.46 13.90 -2.92
N ILE A 29 0.06 13.79 -4.20
CA ILE A 29 0.04 14.92 -5.15
C ILE A 29 -0.92 16.01 -4.66
N THR A 30 -2.09 15.63 -4.16
CA THR A 30 -3.10 16.60 -3.67
C THR A 30 -2.60 17.37 -2.45
N ILE A 31 -1.97 16.68 -1.48
CA ILE A 31 -1.40 17.32 -0.29
C ILE A 31 -0.26 18.25 -0.67
N GLU A 32 0.64 17.81 -1.55
CA GLU A 32 1.76 18.62 -2.05
C GLU A 32 1.26 19.88 -2.76
N TYR A 33 0.23 19.75 -3.59
CA TYR A 33 -0.42 20.87 -4.25
C TYR A 33 -1.10 21.82 -3.26
N LEU A 34 -1.77 21.32 -2.22
CA LEU A 34 -2.42 22.17 -1.21
C LEU A 34 -1.41 23.00 -0.42
N LEU A 35 -0.29 22.40 -0.02
CA LEU A 35 0.71 23.05 0.85
C LEU A 35 1.61 24.01 0.09
N ASN A 36 2.11 23.60 -1.08
CA ASN A 36 3.12 24.36 -1.83
C ASN A 36 2.55 25.11 -3.03
N LYS A 37 1.28 24.88 -3.41
CA LYS A 37 0.66 25.36 -4.67
C LYS A 37 1.45 25.05 -5.94
N ASN A 38 2.41 24.14 -5.85
CA ASN A 38 3.33 23.74 -6.91
C ASN A 38 3.47 22.22 -6.89
N PHE A 39 3.53 21.64 -8.09
CA PHE A 39 3.86 20.23 -8.30
C PHE A 39 5.37 20.05 -8.27
N ASN A 40 5.98 20.18 -7.09
CA ASN A 40 7.36 19.72 -6.93
C ASN A 40 7.40 18.19 -6.91
N GLY A 41 8.50 17.57 -7.32
CA GLY A 41 8.64 16.11 -7.33
C GLY A 41 8.83 15.50 -5.93
N ASN A 42 8.59 16.25 -4.85
CA ASN A 42 8.95 15.82 -3.50
C ASN A 42 7.97 14.77 -2.98
N GLY A 43 6.72 14.81 -3.40
CA GLY A 43 5.71 13.78 -3.13
C GLY A 43 6.07 12.40 -3.71
N PHE A 44 6.99 12.33 -4.68
CA PHE A 44 7.53 11.07 -5.16
C PHE A 44 8.26 10.30 -4.06
N TYR A 45 9.06 10.98 -3.23
CA TYR A 45 9.78 10.36 -2.11
C TYR A 45 8.83 9.84 -1.03
N VAL A 46 7.76 10.59 -0.73
CA VAL A 46 6.72 10.16 0.23
C VAL A 46 6.01 8.90 -0.29
N THR A 47 5.65 8.90 -1.57
CA THR A 47 4.98 7.77 -2.22
C THR A 47 5.88 6.53 -2.23
N LEU A 48 7.17 6.70 -2.52
CA LEU A 48 8.19 5.65 -2.45
C LEU A 48 8.27 5.02 -1.05
N ILE A 49 8.37 5.84 0.00
CA ILE A 49 8.42 5.36 1.39
C ILE A 49 7.15 4.57 1.73
N PHE A 50 5.98 5.06 1.28
CA PHE A 50 4.70 4.40 1.53
C PHE A 50 4.61 3.02 0.83
N VAL A 51 5.06 2.93 -0.42
CA VAL A 51 5.10 1.69 -1.20
C VAL A 51 6.07 0.69 -0.55
N PHE A 52 7.29 1.12 -0.19
CA PHE A 52 8.25 0.27 0.51
C PHE A 52 7.72 -0.23 1.86
N GLY A 53 7.04 0.64 2.62
CA GLY A 53 6.40 0.27 3.87
C GLY A 53 5.35 -0.85 3.69
N GLN A 54 4.50 -0.75 2.67
CA GLN A 54 3.50 -1.77 2.38
C GLN A 54 4.12 -3.10 1.94
N ILE A 55 5.16 -3.07 1.11
CA ILE A 55 5.88 -4.28 0.70
C ILE A 55 6.46 -5.00 1.95
N ILE A 56 7.04 -4.25 2.89
CA ILE A 56 7.57 -4.82 4.13
C ILE A 56 6.47 -5.42 4.99
N LEU A 57 5.33 -4.73 5.14
CA LEU A 57 4.18 -5.21 5.90
C LEU A 57 3.62 -6.52 5.31
N ILE A 58 3.48 -6.60 3.98
CA ILE A 58 3.01 -7.81 3.29
C ILE A 58 4.01 -8.95 3.47
N LYS A 59 5.32 -8.71 3.30
CA LYS A 59 6.35 -9.73 3.55
C LYS A 59 6.29 -10.26 4.98
N ARG A 60 6.09 -9.39 5.97
CA ARG A 60 5.92 -9.78 7.38
C ARG A 60 4.64 -10.58 7.61
N LYS A 61 3.50 -10.19 6.99
CA LYS A 61 2.22 -10.91 7.08
C LYS A 61 2.33 -12.30 6.45
N GLN A 62 2.97 -12.44 5.29
CA GLN A 62 3.19 -13.74 4.65
C GLN A 62 4.14 -14.64 5.45
N LYS A 63 5.23 -14.10 6.02
CA LYS A 63 6.09 -14.87 6.94
C LYS A 63 5.33 -15.41 8.15
N ARG A 64 4.47 -14.58 8.76
CA ARG A 64 3.62 -15.02 9.88
C ARG A 64 2.65 -16.11 9.44
N GLN A 65 1.90 -15.94 8.35
CA GLN A 65 0.99 -16.97 7.85
C GLN A 65 1.68 -18.29 7.48
N LYS A 66 2.90 -18.23 6.93
CA LYS A 66 3.71 -19.42 6.64
C LYS A 66 4.16 -20.16 7.91
N ASN A 67 4.43 -19.44 9.00
CA ASN A 67 4.78 -20.03 10.29
C ASN A 67 3.56 -20.53 11.08
N SER A 68 2.35 -20.08 10.75
CA SER A 68 1.09 -20.48 11.42
C SER A 68 0.39 -21.67 10.77
N LYS A 69 0.75 -22.05 9.52
CA LYS A 69 0.26 -23.30 8.92
C LYS A 69 1.04 -24.47 9.50
N PRO A 70 0.38 -25.49 10.10
CA PRO A 70 1.08 -26.69 10.53
C PRO A 70 1.75 -27.32 9.30
N ARG A 71 3.04 -27.66 9.43
CA ARG A 71 3.73 -28.54 8.50
C ARG A 71 2.90 -29.83 8.44
N LYS A 72 2.19 -30.05 7.34
CA LYS A 72 1.73 -31.39 6.97
C LYS A 72 2.93 -32.25 6.64
#